data_AF-A0A9W8XMF8-F1
#
_entry.id   AF-A0A9W8XMF8-F1
#
_cell.length_a   1.000
_cell.length_b   1.000
_cell.length_c   1.000
_cell.angle_alpha   90.00
_cell.angle_beta   90.00
_cell.angle_gamma   90.00
#
_symmetry.space_group_name_H-M   'P 1'
#
loop_
_entity.id
_entity.type
_entity.pdbx_description
1 polymer ?
#
loop_
_entity_poly.entity_id
_entity_poly.type
_entity_poly.pdbx_seq_one_letter_code
_entity_poly.pdbx_strand_id
1 'polypeptide(L)'
;MNGNSWAAGPAMPTGPRDQGRYDREPMRERDSYQPDRRDRDRDRDRDRDRESGFGGERASMAFAPSNELQFANPNDAVLAFNKLLKQLKVQPDWEWTRAVRVGIKDPNWRAIPDPEKREEAFRKYCEDLRAEEKNKEQDRQQKLRSDFMAMLRSHPEIKHYTRWRTARPILEDETIFRSAKDDNERRRLFEEYIVTLTKANAEQEKEDKRTALDGLMGLMQTLDLEPFTRWHAAEEQLKENKAFNSDKFQPLHRSDMLNTFEKHIRQLQRDHNDRVQAERREKQRIERKNRDGFKQLLQELQTDGKLRAGTKWKDIHPLIQEDPRYIAILGQGGSPPLDLFWDALEVEDQKFRTLRRFALAVQEVSLLQFL
;
A
#
# COMPACT_ATOMS: atom_id res chain seq x y z
N MET A 1 -48.73 -16.98 -42.14
CA MET A 1 -48.87 -15.55 -42.47
C MET A 1 -48.75 -14.77 -41.18
N ASN A 2 -47.79 -13.84 -41.18
CA ASN A 2 -47.68 -12.64 -40.34
C ASN A 2 -47.62 -12.85 -38.82
N GLY A 3 -46.58 -12.45 -38.09
CA GLY A 3 -45.41 -11.67 -38.42
C GLY A 3 -44.78 -11.20 -37.10
N ASN A 4 -43.46 -11.29 -36.99
CA ASN A 4 -42.71 -10.64 -35.92
C ASN A 4 -42.93 -9.12 -36.00
N SER A 5 -43.25 -8.50 -34.86
CA SER A 5 -42.82 -7.12 -34.64
C SER A 5 -42.44 -6.93 -33.17
N TRP A 6 -41.22 -6.46 -33.00
CA TRP A 6 -40.60 -6.08 -31.75
C TRP A 6 -41.36 -4.90 -31.13
N ALA A 7 -41.94 -5.10 -29.95
CA ALA A 7 -42.45 -4.00 -29.14
C ALA A 7 -41.39 -3.65 -28.08
N ALA A 8 -40.68 -2.56 -28.35
CA ALA A 8 -39.80 -1.90 -27.41
C ALA A 8 -40.59 -1.47 -26.16
N GLY A 9 -40.07 -1.81 -24.98
CA GLY A 9 -40.63 -1.38 -23.70
C GLY A 9 -40.55 0.14 -23.52
N PRO A 10 -41.48 0.74 -22.76
CA PRO A 10 -41.56 2.19 -22.60
C PRO A 10 -40.37 2.74 -21.79
N ALA A 11 -39.85 3.85 -22.30
CA ALA A 11 -38.75 4.62 -21.76
C ALA A 11 -39.10 5.24 -20.40
N MET A 12 -38.14 5.13 -19.47
CA MET A 12 -38.15 5.75 -18.15
C MET A 12 -38.09 7.28 -18.28
N PRO A 13 -38.80 8.04 -17.42
CA PRO A 13 -38.80 9.49 -17.45
C PRO A 13 -37.44 10.05 -17.00
N THR A 14 -36.92 10.98 -17.79
CA THR A 14 -35.70 11.74 -17.60
C THR A 14 -35.77 12.56 -16.30
N GLY A 15 -35.06 12.13 -15.26
CA GLY A 15 -34.74 12.94 -14.10
C GLY A 15 -33.64 13.98 -14.44
N PRO A 16 -33.67 15.18 -13.84
CA PRO A 16 -32.68 16.19 -14.11
C PRO A 16 -31.30 15.79 -13.56
N ARG A 17 -30.29 15.99 -14.42
CA ARG A 17 -28.86 15.88 -14.17
C ARG A 17 -28.44 16.60 -12.88
N ASP A 18 -27.95 15.83 -11.92
CA ASP A 18 -27.22 16.32 -10.75
C ASP A 18 -25.80 16.71 -11.21
N GLN A 19 -25.55 18.01 -11.30
CA GLN A 19 -24.23 18.58 -11.57
C GLN A 19 -23.51 18.79 -10.23
N GLY A 20 -22.30 18.22 -10.16
CA GLY A 20 -21.24 18.44 -9.17
C GLY A 20 -21.50 19.42 -8.01
N ARG A 21 -21.67 18.86 -6.81
CA ARG A 21 -21.33 19.53 -5.55
C ARG A 21 -19.81 19.61 -5.39
N TYR A 22 -19.23 20.74 -5.77
CA TYR A 22 -18.06 21.30 -5.10
C TYR A 22 -18.55 22.50 -4.28
N ASP A 23 -18.93 22.26 -3.03
CA ASP A 23 -19.26 23.35 -2.10
C ASP A 23 -17.96 24.00 -1.62
N ARG A 24 -17.64 25.12 -2.28
CA ARG A 24 -16.62 26.10 -1.90
C ARG A 24 -17.30 27.09 -0.95
N GLU A 25 -16.92 27.07 0.33
CA GLU A 25 -17.47 27.97 1.35
C GLU A 25 -17.34 29.46 0.94
N PRO A 26 -18.42 30.26 1.00
CA PRO A 26 -18.35 31.71 0.94
C PRO A 26 -18.48 32.35 2.32
N MET A 27 -17.60 33.34 2.54
CA MET A 27 -17.74 34.54 3.38
C MET A 27 -18.57 34.44 4.66
N ARG A 28 -17.84 34.52 5.78
CA ARG A 28 -18.38 34.90 7.09
C ARG A 28 -18.85 36.34 7.06
N GLU A 29 -20.15 36.54 7.24
CA GLU A 29 -20.74 37.82 7.55
C GLU A 29 -20.69 38.11 9.06
N ARG A 30 -20.82 39.39 9.36
CA ARG A 30 -20.28 40.11 10.50
C ARG A 30 -21.43 40.59 11.38
N ASP A 31 -21.36 40.32 12.68
CA ASP A 31 -22.05 41.10 13.72
C ASP A 31 -21.17 41.09 14.98
N SER A 32 -20.47 42.18 15.29
CA SER A 32 -20.93 43.40 15.98
C SER A 32 -20.97 43.25 17.51
N TYR A 33 -19.78 43.34 18.13
CA TYR A 33 -19.64 43.73 19.53
C TYR A 33 -18.52 44.78 19.65
N GLN A 34 -18.92 45.99 20.00
CA GLN A 34 -18.10 47.16 20.30
C GLN A 34 -17.69 47.15 21.78
N PRO A 35 -16.47 47.59 22.13
CA PRO A 35 -16.24 48.28 23.38
C PRO A 35 -15.96 49.76 23.12
N ASP A 36 -16.71 50.57 23.85
CA ASP A 36 -16.71 52.02 23.89
C ASP A 36 -15.36 52.56 24.41
N ARG A 37 -14.90 53.66 23.80
CA ARG A 37 -13.72 54.43 24.22
C ARG A 37 -14.18 55.69 24.96
N ARG A 38 -13.78 55.81 26.22
CA ARG A 38 -13.57 57.05 26.99
C ARG A 38 -12.53 56.70 28.04
N ASP A 39 -11.57 57.50 28.45
CA ASP A 39 -11.06 58.81 28.10
C ASP A 39 -9.76 58.94 28.91
N ARG A 40 -8.97 59.98 28.58
CA ARG A 40 -7.84 60.56 29.32
C ARG A 40 -6.48 59.95 29.05
N ASP A 41 -5.62 60.57 28.26
CA ASP A 41 -5.13 61.97 28.22
C ASP A 41 -3.64 61.92 28.58
N ARG A 42 -2.84 62.52 27.68
CA ARG A 42 -1.77 63.51 27.97
C ARG A 42 -0.66 63.05 28.91
N ASP A 43 0.60 63.07 28.55
CA ASP A 43 1.46 64.12 27.99
C ASP A 43 2.87 63.44 28.02
N ARG A 44 3.89 63.71 27.24
CA ARG A 44 4.21 64.76 26.29
C ARG A 44 5.48 64.31 25.56
N ASP A 45 5.49 64.64 24.29
CA ASP A 45 6.64 64.90 23.44
C ASP A 45 7.82 65.56 24.16
N ARG A 46 9.04 65.19 23.74
CA ARG A 46 9.96 66.16 23.12
C ARG A 46 11.16 65.47 22.49
N ASP A 47 11.00 65.20 21.21
CA ASP A 47 12.10 65.30 20.26
C ASP A 47 12.50 66.77 20.06
N ARG A 48 13.81 66.95 19.82
CA ARG A 48 14.47 68.10 19.18
C ARG A 48 14.40 69.46 19.86
N ASP A 49 15.51 69.84 20.50
CA ASP A 49 16.39 70.91 20.02
C ASP A 49 17.32 71.36 21.16
N ARG A 50 18.63 71.14 21.00
CA ARG A 50 19.68 72.11 21.34
C ARG A 50 21.07 71.57 21.05
N GLU A 51 21.58 72.05 19.93
CA GLU A 51 22.99 72.35 19.71
C GLU A 51 23.54 73.24 20.86
N SER A 52 24.76 72.92 21.31
CA SER A 52 25.81 73.79 21.87
C SER A 52 26.44 73.31 23.20
N GLY A 53 27.72 72.95 23.12
CA GLY A 53 28.71 73.24 24.18
C GLY A 53 29.17 72.10 25.09
N PHE A 54 30.51 71.98 25.21
CA PHE A 54 31.35 71.12 26.08
C PHE A 54 31.60 69.70 25.55
N GLY A 55 32.77 69.36 24.97
CA GLY A 55 34.12 69.73 25.38
C GLY A 55 34.70 68.64 26.28
N GLY A 56 35.16 67.54 25.68
CA GLY A 56 35.80 66.42 26.37
C GLY A 56 36.51 65.53 25.36
N GLU A 57 37.79 65.79 25.17
CA GLU A 57 38.70 65.13 24.23
C GLU A 57 38.66 63.60 24.36
N ARG A 58 38.03 62.91 23.40
CA ARG A 58 38.35 61.52 23.12
C ARG A 58 39.56 61.52 22.20
N ALA A 59 40.74 61.47 22.82
CA ALA A 59 42.00 61.28 22.14
C ALA A 59 41.87 60.17 21.09
N SER A 60 41.96 60.56 19.83
CA SER A 60 42.26 59.69 18.69
C SER A 60 43.62 59.06 18.95
N MET A 61 43.62 57.88 19.60
CA MET A 61 44.81 57.04 19.66
C MET A 61 45.11 56.52 18.26
N ALA A 62 46.01 57.21 17.56
CA ALA A 62 46.79 56.61 16.49
C ALA A 62 47.62 55.49 17.13
N PHE A 63 47.31 54.23 16.81
CA PHE A 63 48.07 53.07 17.25
C PHE A 63 48.83 52.49 16.06
N ALA A 64 50.14 52.30 16.26
CA ALA A 64 51.12 51.86 15.28
C ALA A 64 50.72 50.55 14.54
N PRO A 65 51.23 50.33 13.31
CA PRO A 65 50.90 49.13 12.54
C PRO A 65 51.61 47.95 13.19
N SER A 66 50.83 47.03 13.76
CA SER A 66 51.34 45.76 14.28
C SER A 66 50.65 44.63 13.54
N ASN A 67 51.42 44.04 12.63
CA ASN A 67 51.26 42.75 11.96
C ASN A 67 49.80 42.31 11.73
N GLU A 68 49.24 42.67 10.57
CA GLU A 68 48.03 42.01 10.08
C GLU A 68 48.35 40.52 9.88
N LEU A 69 47.79 39.67 10.74
CA LEU A 69 47.75 38.23 10.50
C LEU A 69 46.77 37.97 9.33
N GLN A 70 47.22 38.26 8.12
CA GLN A 70 46.51 37.89 6.89
C GLN A 70 46.73 36.40 6.65
N PHE A 71 45.70 35.61 6.93
CA PHE A 71 45.67 34.21 6.51
C PHE A 71 45.39 34.15 5.00
N ALA A 72 46.17 33.37 4.27
CA ALA A 72 46.04 33.25 2.81
C ALA A 72 44.67 32.68 2.37
N ASN A 73 44.01 31.89 3.24
CA ASN A 73 42.71 31.31 2.98
C ASN A 73 41.66 31.78 4.01
N PRO A 74 40.44 32.14 3.59
CA PRO A 74 39.33 32.47 4.49
C PRO A 74 38.98 31.35 5.48
N ASN A 75 39.19 30.09 5.09
CA ASN A 75 38.91 28.94 5.95
C ASN A 75 39.95 28.80 7.08
N ASP A 76 41.22 29.08 6.81
CA ASP A 76 42.29 29.04 7.81
C ASP A 76 42.12 30.16 8.84
N ALA A 77 41.61 31.33 8.41
CA ALA A 77 41.21 32.43 9.30
C ALA A 77 40.08 32.03 10.26
N VAL A 78 39.07 31.31 9.77
CA VAL A 78 37.96 30.80 10.59
C VAL A 78 38.43 29.72 11.56
N LEU A 79 39.34 28.84 11.14
CA LEU A 79 39.94 27.82 12.03
C LEU A 79 40.80 28.45 13.13
N ALA A 80 41.59 29.48 12.81
CA ALA A 80 42.38 30.23 13.79
C ALA A 80 41.47 30.97 14.80
N PHE A 81 40.38 31.57 14.32
CA PHE A 81 39.36 32.19 15.17
C PHE A 81 38.65 31.16 16.07
N ASN A 82 38.23 30.02 15.54
CA ASN A 82 37.62 28.93 16.33
C ASN A 82 38.59 28.34 17.37
N LYS A 83 39.88 28.25 17.04
CA LYS A 83 40.92 27.81 17.99
C LYS A 83 41.06 28.80 19.14
N LEU A 84 40.98 30.11 18.87
CA LEU A 84 40.93 31.15 19.90
C LEU A 84 39.68 31.00 20.76
N LEU A 85 38.49 30.86 20.16
CA LEU A 85 37.24 30.66 20.92
C LEU A 85 37.32 29.42 21.84
N LYS A 86 37.96 28.35 21.37
CA LYS A 86 38.24 27.15 22.17
C LYS A 86 39.22 27.39 23.31
N GLN A 87 40.30 28.16 23.08
CA GLN A 87 41.27 28.55 24.11
C GLN A 87 40.64 29.45 25.19
N LEU A 88 39.73 30.33 24.78
CA LEU A 88 38.95 31.20 25.67
C LEU A 88 37.83 30.45 26.40
N LYS A 89 37.63 29.15 26.13
CA LYS A 89 36.59 28.30 26.71
C LYS A 89 35.20 28.93 26.63
N VAL A 90 34.89 29.47 25.45
CA VAL A 90 33.58 30.04 25.14
C VAL A 90 32.52 28.98 25.39
N GLN A 91 31.51 29.32 26.20
CA GLN A 91 30.37 28.44 26.43
C GLN A 91 29.23 28.74 25.44
N PRO A 92 28.33 27.78 25.18
CA PRO A 92 27.24 27.98 24.23
C PRO A 92 26.19 29.01 24.66
N ASP A 93 26.21 29.46 25.92
CA ASP A 93 25.35 30.50 26.49
C ASP A 93 25.95 31.92 26.38
N TRP A 94 27.17 32.06 25.85
CA TRP A 94 27.83 33.36 25.74
C TRP A 94 27.19 34.26 24.69
N GLU A 95 26.98 35.52 25.07
CA GLU A 95 26.64 36.59 24.13
C GLU A 95 27.88 37.11 23.41
N TRP A 96 27.67 37.60 22.18
CA TRP A 96 28.72 38.16 21.33
C TRP A 96 29.51 39.28 22.02
N THR A 97 28.83 40.17 22.75
CA THR A 97 29.42 41.29 23.49
C THR A 97 30.42 40.82 24.57
N ARG A 98 30.12 39.70 25.23
CA ARG A 98 30.97 39.07 26.24
C ARG A 98 32.20 38.45 25.58
N ALA A 99 32.03 37.77 24.45
CA ALA A 99 33.13 37.19 23.69
C ALA A 99 34.10 38.27 23.17
N VAL A 100 33.58 39.38 22.65
CA VAL A 100 34.38 40.53 22.19
C VAL A 100 35.22 41.10 23.31
N ARG A 101 34.64 41.32 24.50
CA ARG A 101 35.35 41.92 25.65
C ARG A 101 36.54 41.08 26.10
N VAL A 102 36.42 39.76 26.02
CA VAL A 102 37.47 38.83 26.45
C VAL A 102 38.49 38.59 25.33
N GLY A 103 38.04 38.43 24.08
CA GLY A 103 38.90 38.05 22.96
C GLY A 103 39.63 39.19 22.26
N ILE A 104 39.18 40.45 22.39
CA ILE A 104 39.77 41.60 21.66
C ILE A 104 41.26 41.84 21.94
N LYS A 105 41.77 41.33 23.06
CA LYS A 105 43.17 41.44 23.47
C LYS A 105 44.10 40.49 22.70
N ASP A 106 43.56 39.43 22.11
CA ASP A 106 44.36 38.42 21.42
C ASP A 106 44.62 38.80 19.94
N PRO A 107 45.85 38.65 19.44
CA PRO A 107 46.18 38.92 18.04
C PRO A 107 45.33 38.11 17.05
N ASN A 108 44.96 36.89 17.44
CA ASN A 108 44.14 35.98 16.63
C ASN A 108 42.66 36.39 16.56
N TRP A 109 42.20 37.36 17.36
CA TRP A 109 40.84 37.90 17.27
C TRP A 109 40.61 38.68 15.97
N ARG A 110 41.68 39.26 15.42
CA ARG A 110 41.68 39.96 14.13
C ARG A 110 41.93 39.02 12.93
N ALA A 111 41.97 37.70 13.15
CA ALA A 111 42.17 36.72 12.08
C ALA A 111 41.13 36.83 10.96
N ILE A 112 39.89 37.19 11.31
CA ILE A 112 38.84 37.56 10.34
C ILE A 112 38.79 39.10 10.32
N PRO A 113 39.01 39.79 9.18
CA PRO A 113 39.00 41.26 9.12
C PRO A 113 37.62 41.88 9.36
N ASP A 114 36.56 41.25 8.83
CA ASP A 114 35.19 41.78 8.86
C ASP A 114 34.47 41.50 10.19
N PRO A 115 33.98 42.53 10.91
CA PRO A 115 33.27 42.36 12.18
C PRO A 115 32.01 41.49 12.08
N GLU A 116 31.23 41.62 11.00
CA GLU A 116 30.01 40.83 10.76
C GLU A 116 30.33 39.34 10.56
N LYS A 117 31.39 39.04 9.80
CA LYS A 117 31.85 37.64 9.60
C LYS A 117 32.43 37.03 10.88
N ARG A 118 32.99 37.83 11.80
CA ARG A 118 33.39 37.34 13.12
C ARG A 118 32.19 36.97 13.98
N GLU A 119 31.15 37.80 13.98
CA GLU A 119 29.92 37.51 14.73
C GLU A 119 29.21 36.27 14.18
N GLU A 120 29.14 36.12 12.85
CA GLU A 120 28.60 34.93 12.21
C GLU A 120 29.42 33.67 12.54
N ALA A 121 30.75 33.75 12.47
CA ALA A 121 31.64 32.65 12.85
C ALA A 121 31.49 32.26 14.34
N PHE A 122 31.33 33.24 15.23
CA PHE A 122 31.05 33.01 16.65
C PHE A 122 29.69 32.35 16.88
N ARG A 123 28.63 32.84 16.21
CA ARG A 123 27.29 32.26 16.30
C ARG A 123 27.29 30.81 15.84
N LYS A 124 27.93 30.54 14.69
CA LYS A 124 28.12 29.18 14.16
C LYS A 124 28.91 28.30 15.13
N TYR A 125 29.99 28.81 15.72
CA TYR A 125 30.75 28.07 16.74
C TYR A 125 29.91 27.71 17.97
N CYS A 126 29.09 28.64 18.47
CA CYS A 126 28.17 28.36 19.58
C CYS A 126 27.09 27.34 19.18
N GLU A 127 26.54 27.41 17.97
CA GLU A 127 25.59 26.42 17.45
C GLU A 127 26.22 25.03 17.30
N ASP A 128 27.42 24.95 16.73
CA ASP A 128 28.21 23.72 16.58
C ASP A 128 28.52 23.10 17.95
N LEU A 129 28.86 23.91 18.96
CA LEU A 129 29.06 23.42 20.33
C LEU A 129 27.78 22.84 20.95
N ARG A 130 26.62 23.49 20.79
CA ARG A 130 25.33 22.94 21.26
C ARG A 130 24.99 21.64 20.55
N ALA A 131 25.26 21.57 19.25
CA ALA A 131 25.06 20.36 18.46
C ALA A 131 26.00 19.23 18.91
N GLU A 132 27.27 19.53 19.16
CA GLU A 132 28.26 18.55 19.65
C GLU A 132 27.89 18.02 21.06
N GLU A 133 27.48 18.89 21.99
CA GLU A 133 27.01 18.48 23.33
C GLU A 133 25.76 17.59 23.25
N LYS A 134 24.79 17.97 22.40
CA LYS A 134 23.59 17.16 22.16
C LYS A 134 23.93 15.80 21.55
N ASN A 135 24.83 15.76 20.56
CA ASN A 135 25.24 14.52 19.92
C ASN A 135 26.00 13.61 20.90
N LYS A 136 26.92 14.15 21.70
CA LYS A 136 27.61 13.38 22.75
C LYS A 136 26.66 12.79 23.78
N GLU A 137 25.65 13.55 24.20
CA GLU A 137 24.64 13.04 25.13
C GLU A 137 23.76 11.97 24.47
N GLN A 138 23.40 12.11 23.20
CA GLN A 138 22.69 11.08 22.44
C GLN A 138 23.53 9.80 22.29
N ASP A 139 24.81 9.92 21.94
CA ASP A 139 25.74 8.79 21.82
C ASP A 139 25.91 8.08 23.18
N ARG A 140 26.02 8.84 24.27
CA ARG A 140 26.07 8.31 25.64
C ARG A 140 24.80 7.52 25.97
N GLN A 141 23.62 8.09 25.68
CA GLN A 141 22.33 7.44 25.92
C GLN A 141 22.15 6.19 25.04
N GLN A 142 22.55 6.24 23.78
CA GLN A 142 22.46 5.12 22.86
C GLN A 142 23.39 3.97 23.28
N LYS A 143 24.62 4.29 23.67
CA LYS A 143 25.56 3.30 24.20
C LYS A 143 25.03 2.68 25.49
N LEU A 144 24.60 3.51 26.45
CA LEU A 144 24.01 3.04 27.69
C LEU A 144 22.79 2.14 27.42
N ARG A 145 21.91 2.53 26.51
CA ARG A 145 20.74 1.73 26.13
C ARG A 145 21.15 0.38 25.55
N SER A 146 22.12 0.35 24.63
CA SER A 146 22.63 -0.90 24.06
C SER A 146 23.22 -1.82 25.14
N ASP A 147 24.08 -1.27 26.00
CA ASP A 147 24.74 -2.02 27.08
C ASP A 147 23.70 -2.52 28.11
N PHE A 148 22.72 -1.68 28.48
CA PHE A 148 21.65 -2.04 29.40
C PHE A 148 20.75 -3.15 28.84
N MET A 149 20.45 -3.11 27.55
CA MET A 149 19.72 -4.19 26.87
C MET A 149 20.52 -5.49 26.82
N ALA A 150 21.83 -5.42 26.60
CA ALA A 150 22.70 -6.59 26.62
C ALA A 150 22.78 -7.24 28.01
N MET A 151 22.93 -6.42 29.05
CA MET A 151 22.86 -6.85 30.45
C MET A 151 21.51 -7.50 30.77
N LEU A 152 20.38 -6.89 30.39
CA LEU A 152 19.07 -7.48 30.66
C LEU A 152 18.88 -8.84 29.97
N ARG A 153 19.51 -9.08 28.80
CA ARG A 153 19.50 -10.38 28.13
C ARG A 153 20.30 -11.46 28.85
N SER A 154 21.31 -11.12 29.65
CA SER A 154 22.06 -12.10 30.44
C SER A 154 21.30 -12.60 31.68
N HIS A 155 20.15 -12.00 32.01
CA HIS A 155 19.30 -12.36 33.14
C HIS A 155 18.06 -13.15 32.69
N PRO A 156 18.12 -14.49 32.60
CA PRO A 156 16.99 -15.32 32.16
C PRO A 156 15.78 -15.26 33.11
N GLU A 157 15.97 -14.84 34.36
CA GLU A 157 14.92 -14.61 35.35
C GLU A 157 14.02 -13.41 35.02
N ILE A 158 14.46 -12.51 34.14
CA ILE A 158 13.64 -11.40 33.64
C ILE A 158 12.80 -11.91 32.46
N LYS A 159 11.49 -12.02 32.69
CA LYS A 159 10.49 -12.43 31.69
C LYS A 159 9.66 -11.23 31.25
N HIS A 160 8.86 -11.42 30.20
CA HIS A 160 7.98 -10.38 29.65
C HIS A 160 6.95 -9.81 30.66
N TYR A 161 6.63 -10.55 31.73
CA TYR A 161 5.70 -10.11 32.79
C TYR A 161 6.43 -9.60 34.05
N THR A 162 7.76 -9.61 34.08
CA THR A 162 8.53 -9.21 35.26
C THR A 162 8.34 -7.73 35.58
N ARG A 163 8.08 -7.42 36.85
CA ARG A 163 7.85 -6.03 37.31
C ARG A 163 9.15 -5.39 37.79
N TRP A 164 9.23 -4.06 37.69
CA TRP A 164 10.39 -3.26 38.13
C TRP A 164 10.83 -3.56 39.56
N ARG A 165 9.89 -3.68 40.51
CA ARG A 165 10.18 -3.98 41.91
C ARG A 165 10.91 -5.31 42.11
N THR A 166 10.66 -6.29 41.25
CA THR A 166 11.28 -7.62 41.30
C THR A 166 12.60 -7.64 40.55
N ALA A 167 12.72 -6.88 39.45
CA ALA A 167 13.95 -6.80 38.67
C ALA A 167 15.05 -5.99 39.37
N ARG A 168 14.68 -4.95 40.13
CA ARG A 168 15.64 -4.03 40.74
C ARG A 168 16.69 -4.72 41.64
N PRO A 169 16.34 -5.60 42.59
CA PRO A 169 17.33 -6.30 43.43
C PRO A 169 18.24 -7.25 42.65
N ILE A 170 17.82 -7.69 41.46
CA ILE A 170 18.60 -8.60 40.61
C ILE A 170 19.68 -7.82 39.83
N LEU A 171 19.38 -6.56 39.50
CA LEU A 171 20.20 -5.72 38.64
C LEU A 171 21.08 -4.72 39.41
N GLU A 172 20.89 -4.56 40.72
CA GLU A 172 21.53 -3.48 41.50
C GLU A 172 23.05 -3.60 41.61
N ASP A 173 23.58 -4.81 41.48
CA ASP A 173 25.01 -5.10 41.49
C ASP A 173 25.68 -4.93 40.13
N GLU A 174 24.91 -4.77 39.07
CA GLU A 174 25.44 -4.63 37.72
C GLU A 174 26.06 -3.24 37.51
N THR A 175 27.26 -3.24 36.90
CA THR A 175 28.01 -2.01 36.63
C THR A 175 27.27 -1.08 35.66
N ILE A 176 26.59 -1.68 34.68
CA ILE A 176 25.78 -0.98 33.67
C ILE A 176 24.50 -0.42 34.29
N PHE A 177 23.92 -1.08 35.30
CA PHE A 177 22.78 -0.54 36.03
C PHE A 177 23.17 0.73 36.79
N ARG A 178 24.36 0.75 37.40
CA ARG A 178 24.88 1.90 38.15
C ARG A 178 25.33 3.06 37.26
N SER A 179 25.68 2.83 36.00
CA SER A 179 26.13 3.88 35.06
C SER A 179 25.02 4.79 34.54
N ALA A 180 23.76 4.36 34.64
CA ALA A 180 22.60 5.20 34.40
C ALA A 180 22.48 6.31 35.45
N LYS A 181 22.09 7.50 35.01
CA LYS A 181 22.13 8.74 35.79
C LYS A 181 21.17 8.70 36.99
N ASP A 182 19.93 8.27 36.75
CA ASP A 182 18.84 8.30 37.74
C ASP A 182 17.94 7.05 37.66
N ASP A 183 17.18 6.77 38.73
CA ASP A 183 16.22 5.64 38.78
C ASP A 183 15.17 5.72 37.66
N ASN A 184 14.80 6.94 37.25
CA ASN A 184 13.89 7.16 36.13
C ASN A 184 14.46 6.69 34.79
N GLU A 185 15.76 6.88 34.55
CA GLU A 185 16.42 6.42 33.31
C GLU A 185 16.51 4.90 33.30
N ARG A 186 16.89 4.29 34.43
CA ARG A 186 16.95 2.83 34.60
C ARG A 186 15.60 2.18 34.37
N ARG A 187 14.55 2.74 34.98
CA ARG A 187 13.19 2.25 34.85
C ARG A 187 12.68 2.35 33.41
N ARG A 188 12.95 3.45 32.70
CA ARG A 188 12.58 3.60 31.28
C ARG A 188 13.27 2.56 30.41
N LEU A 189 14.58 2.34 30.59
CA LEU A 189 15.34 1.34 29.84
C LEU A 189 14.81 -0.09 30.11
N PHE A 190 14.45 -0.39 31.37
CA PHE A 190 13.83 -1.66 31.73
C PHE A 190 12.44 -1.84 31.10
N GLU A 191 11.57 -0.83 31.21
CA GLU A 191 10.23 -0.87 30.62
C GLU A 191 10.28 -1.08 29.10
N GLU A 192 11.23 -0.44 28.43
CA GLU A 192 11.48 -0.65 27.00
C GLU A 192 11.88 -2.10 26.67
N TYR A 193 12.75 -2.71 27.48
CA TYR A 193 13.12 -4.11 27.31
C TYR A 193 11.93 -5.03 27.52
N ILE A 194 11.09 -4.77 28.52
CA ILE A 194 9.87 -5.54 28.80
C ILE A 194 8.86 -5.42 27.66
N VAL A 195 8.69 -4.23 27.06
CA VAL A 195 7.89 -4.06 25.85
C VAL A 195 8.45 -4.89 24.70
N THR A 196 9.78 -4.92 24.54
CA THR A 196 10.44 -5.74 23.52
C THR A 196 10.21 -7.24 23.75
N LEU A 197 10.35 -7.72 24.99
CA LEU A 197 10.07 -9.11 25.35
C LEU A 197 8.59 -9.48 25.17
N THR A 198 7.68 -8.58 25.53
CA THR A 198 6.23 -8.78 25.36
C THR A 198 5.87 -8.89 23.88
N LYS A 199 6.42 -7.99 23.05
CA LYS A 199 6.24 -8.04 21.60
C LYS A 199 6.82 -9.32 21.00
N ALA A 200 8.01 -9.72 21.42
CA ALA A 200 8.64 -10.95 20.95
C ALA A 200 7.83 -12.20 21.35
N ASN A 201 7.35 -12.27 22.59
CA ASN A 201 6.50 -13.37 23.06
C ASN A 201 5.18 -13.44 22.28
N ALA A 202 4.51 -12.30 22.10
CA ALA A 202 3.27 -12.24 21.32
C ALA A 202 3.48 -12.61 19.84
N GLU A 203 4.64 -12.31 19.26
CA GLU A 203 4.97 -12.73 17.90
C GLU A 203 5.25 -14.24 17.83
N GLN A 204 5.97 -14.78 18.83
CA GLN A 204 6.22 -16.22 18.92
C GLN A 204 4.92 -17.01 19.08
N GLU A 205 4.01 -16.58 19.96
CA GLU A 205 2.70 -17.22 20.13
C GLU A 205 1.86 -17.19 18.84
N LYS A 206 1.94 -16.09 18.07
CA LYS A 206 1.28 -16.01 16.76
C LYS A 206 1.91 -16.94 15.74
N GLU A 207 3.23 -17.04 15.71
CA GLU A 207 3.96 -17.93 14.80
C GLU A 207 3.69 -19.41 15.14
N ASP A 208 3.73 -19.77 16.41
CA ASP A 208 3.41 -21.11 16.90
C ASP A 208 1.95 -21.45 16.56
N LYS A 209 1.02 -20.51 16.75
CA LYS A 209 -0.37 -20.67 16.30
C LYS A 209 -0.46 -20.85 14.79
N ARG A 210 0.24 -20.03 14.00
CA ARG A 210 0.22 -20.11 12.53
C ARG A 210 0.75 -21.46 12.04
N THR A 211 1.92 -21.88 12.53
CA THR A 211 2.53 -23.16 12.17
C THR A 211 1.68 -24.34 12.59
N ALA A 212 1.00 -24.27 13.76
CA ALA A 212 0.02 -25.27 14.16
C ALA A 212 -1.21 -25.28 13.22
N LEU A 213 -1.74 -24.13 12.81
CA LEU A 213 -2.86 -24.07 11.86
C LEU A 213 -2.49 -24.60 10.48
N ASP A 214 -1.29 -24.27 9.99
CA ASP A 214 -0.78 -24.76 8.70
C ASP A 214 -0.55 -26.28 8.75
N GLY A 215 0.00 -26.78 9.87
CA GLY A 215 0.11 -28.21 10.12
C GLY A 215 -1.26 -28.92 10.14
N LEU A 216 -2.26 -28.30 10.78
CA LEU A 216 -3.62 -28.84 10.84
C LEU A 216 -4.26 -28.88 9.45
N MET A 217 -4.07 -27.83 8.64
CA MET A 217 -4.53 -27.78 7.27
C MET A 217 -3.86 -28.85 6.40
N GLY A 218 -2.57 -29.08 6.58
CA GLY A 218 -1.84 -30.17 5.93
C GLY A 218 -2.39 -31.55 6.33
N LEU A 219 -2.67 -31.76 7.62
CA LEU A 219 -3.32 -33.00 8.08
C LEU A 219 -4.70 -33.19 7.46
N MET A 220 -5.52 -32.13 7.40
CA MET A 220 -6.83 -32.18 6.76
C MET A 220 -6.75 -32.49 5.26
N GLN A 221 -5.68 -32.07 4.57
CA GLN A 221 -5.46 -32.45 3.16
C GLN A 221 -5.01 -33.91 3.00
N THR A 222 -4.30 -34.47 3.99
CA THR A 222 -3.92 -35.90 3.97
C THR A 222 -5.09 -36.82 4.30
N LEU A 223 -6.08 -36.32 5.04
CA LEU A 223 -7.35 -36.98 5.25
C LEU A 223 -8.18 -36.72 3.99
N ASP A 224 -8.47 -37.75 3.20
CA ASP A 224 -9.22 -37.62 1.95
C ASP A 224 -10.70 -37.26 2.23
N LEU A 225 -10.94 -36.02 2.64
CA LEU A 225 -12.24 -35.50 3.02
C LEU A 225 -13.06 -35.17 1.76
N GLU A 226 -14.33 -35.55 1.76
CA GLU A 226 -15.23 -35.21 0.66
C GLU A 226 -15.73 -33.75 0.78
N PRO A 227 -16.11 -33.10 -0.35
CA PRO A 227 -16.57 -31.70 -0.35
C PRO A 227 -17.79 -31.39 0.55
N PHE A 228 -18.54 -32.41 0.98
CA PHE A 228 -19.75 -32.24 1.79
C PHE A 228 -19.66 -32.98 3.14
N THR A 229 -18.45 -33.35 3.57
CA THR A 229 -18.23 -33.97 4.87
C THR A 229 -18.61 -33.02 6.01
N ARG A 230 -19.26 -33.57 7.05
CA ARG A 230 -19.63 -32.83 8.26
C ARG A 230 -18.48 -32.83 9.27
N TRP A 231 -18.42 -31.81 10.13
CA TRP A 231 -17.38 -31.69 11.16
C TRP A 231 -17.24 -32.93 12.04
N HIS A 232 -18.33 -33.55 12.49
CA HIS A 232 -18.24 -34.74 13.36
C HIS A 232 -17.46 -35.90 12.71
N ALA A 233 -17.70 -36.16 11.42
CA ALA A 233 -17.00 -37.23 10.70
C ALA A 233 -15.51 -36.88 10.50
N ALA A 234 -15.20 -35.61 10.23
CA ALA A 234 -13.83 -35.15 10.12
C ALA A 234 -13.09 -35.18 11.48
N GLU A 235 -13.77 -34.82 12.57
CA GLU A 235 -13.23 -34.85 13.93
C GLU A 235 -12.87 -36.27 14.38
N GLU A 236 -13.70 -37.26 14.03
CA GLU A 236 -13.44 -38.68 14.29
C GLU A 236 -12.17 -39.14 13.56
N GLN A 237 -12.04 -38.84 12.26
CA GLN A 237 -10.85 -39.14 11.47
C GLN A 237 -9.60 -38.39 11.96
N LEU A 238 -9.76 -37.15 12.46
CA LEU A 238 -8.69 -36.36 13.07
C LEU A 238 -8.21 -36.99 14.39
N LYS A 239 -9.12 -37.45 15.24
CA LYS A 239 -8.80 -38.11 16.52
C LYS A 239 -8.09 -39.44 16.34
N GLU A 240 -8.45 -40.18 15.30
CA GLU A 240 -7.78 -41.44 14.92
C GLU A 240 -6.32 -41.20 14.45
N ASN A 241 -6.01 -40.00 13.96
CA ASN A 241 -4.69 -39.67 13.47
C ASN A 241 -3.73 -39.31 14.63
N LYS A 242 -2.67 -40.12 14.81
CA LYS A 242 -1.63 -39.91 15.83
C LYS A 242 -0.94 -38.55 15.74
N ALA A 243 -0.89 -37.94 14.55
CA ALA A 243 -0.30 -36.63 14.36
C ALA A 243 -1.09 -35.51 15.07
N PHE A 244 -2.42 -35.62 15.10
CA PHE A 244 -3.29 -34.64 15.75
C PHE A 244 -3.17 -34.66 17.28
N ASN A 245 -2.88 -35.83 17.86
CA ASN A 245 -2.63 -35.99 19.30
C ASN A 245 -1.24 -35.49 19.75
N SER A 246 -0.46 -34.86 18.87
CA SER A 246 0.80 -34.23 19.22
C SER A 246 0.57 -32.95 20.03
N ASP A 247 1.50 -32.64 20.94
CA ASP A 247 1.53 -31.44 21.78
C ASP A 247 1.47 -30.12 20.96
N LYS A 248 1.77 -30.20 19.67
CA LYS A 248 1.75 -29.09 18.71
C LYS A 248 0.35 -28.48 18.48
N PHE A 249 -0.72 -29.24 18.70
CA PHE A 249 -2.10 -28.79 18.44
C PHE A 249 -2.88 -28.46 19.72
N GLN A 250 -2.32 -28.73 20.90
CA GLN A 250 -2.89 -28.37 22.21
C GLN A 250 -3.18 -26.86 22.39
N PRO A 251 -2.36 -25.92 21.88
CA PRO A 251 -2.67 -24.49 22.02
C PRO A 251 -3.80 -24.01 21.09
N LEU A 252 -4.29 -24.84 20.16
CA LEU A 252 -5.38 -24.44 19.26
C LEU A 252 -6.73 -24.55 19.95
N HIS A 253 -7.50 -23.46 19.91
CA HIS A 253 -8.86 -23.48 20.41
C HIS A 253 -9.79 -24.20 19.43
N ARG A 254 -10.92 -24.75 19.93
CA ARG A 254 -11.93 -25.41 19.10
C ARG A 254 -12.41 -24.55 17.93
N SER A 255 -12.55 -23.24 18.14
CA SER A 255 -12.93 -22.30 17.08
C SER A 255 -11.92 -22.27 15.93
N ASP A 256 -10.62 -22.35 16.25
CA ASP A 256 -9.58 -22.31 15.24
C ASP A 256 -9.62 -23.57 14.38
N MET A 257 -9.83 -24.74 15.00
CA MET A 257 -9.98 -26.01 14.29
C MET A 257 -11.19 -26.04 13.36
N LEU A 258 -12.33 -25.52 13.84
CA LEU A 258 -13.54 -25.40 13.05
C LEU A 258 -13.36 -24.45 11.85
N ASN A 259 -12.69 -23.31 12.07
CA ASN A 259 -12.40 -22.35 11.00
C ASN A 259 -11.45 -22.94 9.95
N THR A 260 -10.42 -23.69 10.35
CA THR A 260 -9.52 -24.38 9.40
C THR A 260 -10.26 -25.45 8.61
N PHE A 261 -11.15 -26.20 9.25
CA PHE A 261 -11.97 -27.19 8.60
C PHE A 261 -12.93 -26.57 7.60
N GLU A 262 -13.66 -25.52 8.00
CA GLU A 262 -14.57 -24.81 7.11
C GLU A 262 -13.83 -24.27 5.90
N LYS A 263 -12.64 -23.69 6.09
CA LYS A 263 -11.78 -23.22 5.00
C LYS A 263 -11.40 -24.37 4.06
N HIS A 264 -11.03 -25.52 4.59
CA HIS A 264 -10.67 -26.70 3.81
C HIS A 264 -11.86 -27.26 3.03
N ILE A 265 -13.03 -27.43 3.66
CA ILE A 265 -14.25 -27.89 3.00
C ILE A 265 -14.70 -26.91 1.90
N ARG A 266 -14.66 -25.60 2.16
CA ARG A 266 -14.94 -24.57 1.13
C ARG A 266 -13.96 -24.66 -0.04
N GLN A 267 -12.70 -25.01 0.21
CA GLN A 267 -11.72 -25.25 -0.86
C GLN A 267 -12.12 -26.47 -1.69
N LEU A 268 -12.40 -27.60 -1.05
CA LEU A 268 -12.84 -28.82 -1.72
C LEU A 268 -14.13 -28.62 -2.54
N GLN A 269 -15.09 -27.85 -2.02
CA GLN A 269 -16.32 -27.50 -2.74
C GLN A 269 -16.06 -26.67 -3.99
N ARG A 270 -15.12 -25.71 -3.91
CA ARG A 270 -14.71 -24.92 -5.08
C ARG A 270 -14.02 -25.81 -6.10
N ASP A 271 -13.06 -26.62 -5.68
CA ASP A 271 -12.33 -27.52 -6.57
C ASP A 271 -13.27 -28.53 -7.26
N HIS A 272 -14.25 -29.06 -6.51
CA HIS A 272 -15.30 -29.93 -7.06
C HIS A 272 -16.17 -29.21 -8.10
N ASN A 273 -16.66 -28.00 -7.79
CA ASN A 273 -17.47 -27.23 -8.73
C ASN A 273 -16.66 -26.86 -9.97
N ASP A 274 -15.42 -26.41 -9.81
CA ASP A 274 -14.53 -26.05 -10.92
C ASP A 274 -14.26 -27.25 -11.83
N ARG A 275 -14.06 -28.45 -11.27
CA ARG A 275 -13.95 -29.70 -12.03
C ARG A 275 -15.22 -29.98 -12.84
N VAL A 276 -16.39 -29.92 -12.19
CA VAL A 276 -17.68 -30.17 -12.85
C VAL A 276 -17.95 -29.13 -13.96
N GLN A 277 -17.65 -27.86 -13.73
CA GLN A 277 -17.80 -26.82 -14.75
C GLN A 277 -16.78 -26.98 -15.88
N ALA A 278 -15.54 -27.41 -15.59
CA ALA A 278 -14.53 -27.68 -16.61
C ALA A 278 -14.94 -28.84 -17.51
N GLU A 279 -15.40 -29.96 -16.94
CA GLU A 279 -15.92 -31.10 -17.69
C GLU A 279 -17.12 -30.71 -18.56
N ARG A 280 -18.05 -29.93 -18.01
CA ARG A 280 -19.21 -29.42 -18.77
C ARG A 280 -18.79 -28.51 -19.92
N ARG A 281 -17.83 -27.61 -19.71
CA ARG A 281 -17.29 -26.73 -20.76
C ARG A 281 -16.58 -27.52 -21.84
N GLU A 282 -15.82 -28.55 -21.47
CA GLU A 282 -15.13 -29.40 -22.43
C GLU A 282 -16.13 -30.16 -23.31
N LYS A 283 -17.15 -30.76 -22.69
CA LYS A 283 -18.25 -31.41 -23.42
C LYS A 283 -18.92 -30.43 -24.40
N GLN A 284 -19.27 -29.23 -23.94
CA GLN A 284 -19.86 -28.19 -24.80
C GLN A 284 -18.92 -27.75 -25.93
N ARG A 285 -17.61 -27.71 -25.69
CA ARG A 285 -16.60 -27.37 -26.70
C ARG A 285 -16.54 -28.42 -27.80
N ILE A 286 -16.57 -29.71 -27.42
CA ILE A 286 -16.62 -30.82 -28.37
C ILE A 286 -17.93 -30.78 -29.16
N GLU A 287 -19.07 -30.61 -28.49
CA GLU A 287 -20.37 -30.50 -29.15
C GLU A 287 -20.41 -29.36 -30.17
N ARG A 288 -19.83 -28.19 -29.86
CA ARG A 288 -19.73 -27.07 -30.82
C ARG A 288 -18.88 -27.43 -32.04
N LYS A 289 -17.69 -28.02 -31.83
CA LYS A 289 -16.82 -28.46 -32.94
C LYS A 289 -17.52 -29.46 -33.84
N ASN A 290 -18.27 -30.40 -33.27
CA ASN A 290 -19.03 -31.38 -34.04
C ASN A 290 -20.16 -30.73 -34.85
N ARG A 291 -20.87 -29.74 -34.28
CA ARG A 291 -21.86 -28.95 -35.02
C ARG A 291 -21.25 -28.14 -36.16
N ASP A 292 -20.11 -27.49 -35.93
CA ASP A 292 -19.43 -26.72 -36.96
C ASP A 292 -18.89 -27.64 -38.07
N GLY A 293 -18.38 -28.82 -37.73
CA GLY A 293 -18.00 -29.85 -38.69
C GLY A 293 -19.18 -30.34 -39.54
N PHE A 294 -20.36 -30.54 -38.94
CA PHE A 294 -21.56 -30.92 -39.69
C PHE A 294 -22.06 -29.79 -40.60
N LYS A 295 -22.03 -28.53 -40.13
CA LYS A 295 -22.34 -27.37 -40.97
C LYS A 295 -21.39 -27.27 -42.17
N GLN A 296 -20.11 -27.56 -41.97
CA GLN A 296 -19.14 -27.61 -43.06
C GLN A 296 -19.49 -28.72 -44.07
N LEU A 297 -19.87 -29.91 -43.61
CA LEU A 297 -20.36 -30.98 -44.49
C LEU A 297 -21.58 -30.54 -45.32
N LEU A 298 -22.54 -29.84 -44.70
CA LEU A 298 -23.69 -29.29 -45.42
C LEU A 298 -23.29 -28.23 -46.47
N GLN A 299 -22.29 -27.40 -46.17
CA GLN A 299 -21.74 -26.43 -47.12
C GLN A 299 -21.03 -27.14 -48.29
N GLU A 300 -20.28 -28.21 -48.03
CA GLU A 300 -19.66 -29.02 -49.08
C GLU A 300 -20.73 -29.64 -50.01
N LEU A 301 -21.84 -30.12 -49.44
CA LEU A 301 -22.98 -30.62 -50.23
C LEU A 301 -23.70 -29.52 -51.04
N GLN A 302 -23.73 -28.28 -50.53
CA GLN A 302 -24.21 -27.12 -51.28
C GLN A 302 -23.28 -26.80 -52.46
N THR A 303 -21.96 -26.78 -52.25
CA THR A 303 -20.99 -26.51 -53.32
C THR A 303 -20.97 -27.60 -54.39
N ASP A 304 -21.16 -28.85 -53.99
CA ASP A 304 -21.35 -30.00 -54.90
C ASP A 304 -22.68 -29.93 -55.68
N GLY A 305 -23.58 -29.02 -55.29
CA GLY A 305 -24.91 -28.88 -55.87
C GLY A 305 -25.85 -30.03 -55.55
N LYS A 306 -25.55 -30.86 -54.54
CA LYS A 306 -26.41 -31.94 -54.04
C LYS A 306 -27.49 -31.41 -53.09
N LEU A 307 -27.20 -30.33 -52.38
CA LEU A 307 -28.16 -29.57 -51.57
C LEU A 307 -28.59 -28.32 -52.36
N ARG A 308 -29.86 -28.26 -52.76
CA ARG A 308 -30.47 -27.16 -53.53
C ARG A 308 -31.84 -26.82 -52.96
N ALA A 309 -32.40 -25.69 -53.40
CA ALA A 309 -33.77 -25.32 -53.06
C ALA A 309 -34.76 -26.49 -53.33
N GLY A 310 -35.54 -26.87 -52.32
CA GLY A 310 -36.50 -27.98 -52.39
C GLY A 310 -35.95 -29.41 -52.22
N THR A 311 -34.64 -29.60 -51.95
CA THR A 311 -34.10 -30.95 -51.60
C THR A 311 -34.68 -31.45 -50.28
N LYS A 312 -34.99 -32.74 -50.18
CA LYS A 312 -35.53 -33.34 -48.95
C LYS A 312 -34.45 -34.06 -48.16
N TRP A 313 -34.61 -34.11 -46.84
CA TRP A 313 -33.69 -34.85 -45.96
C TRP A 313 -33.51 -36.32 -46.37
N LYS A 314 -34.56 -36.98 -46.86
CA LYS A 314 -34.50 -38.38 -47.34
C LYS A 314 -33.53 -38.58 -48.52
N ASP A 315 -33.29 -37.53 -49.30
CA ASP A 315 -32.39 -37.57 -50.47
C ASP A 315 -30.94 -37.35 -50.04
N ILE A 316 -30.72 -36.61 -48.94
CA ILE A 316 -29.39 -36.26 -48.41
C ILE A 316 -28.89 -37.29 -47.39
N HIS A 317 -29.78 -37.85 -46.56
CA HIS A 317 -29.40 -38.79 -45.49
C HIS A 317 -28.55 -39.98 -45.99
N PRO A 318 -28.87 -40.68 -47.10
CA PRO A 318 -28.06 -41.78 -47.60
C PRO A 318 -26.62 -41.38 -47.98
N LEU A 319 -26.39 -40.09 -48.29
CA LEU A 319 -25.08 -39.57 -48.70
C LEU A 319 -24.18 -39.24 -47.49
N ILE A 320 -24.76 -39.00 -46.32
CA ILE A 320 -24.04 -38.55 -45.12
C ILE A 320 -24.07 -39.55 -43.96
N GLN A 321 -24.87 -40.61 -44.06
CA GLN A 321 -25.12 -41.52 -42.93
C GLN A 321 -23.84 -42.21 -42.38
N GLU A 322 -22.83 -42.40 -43.22
CA GLU A 322 -21.55 -43.00 -42.83
C GLU A 322 -20.46 -41.95 -42.52
N ASP A 323 -20.75 -40.66 -42.73
CA ASP A 323 -19.76 -39.60 -42.53
C ASP A 323 -19.44 -39.43 -41.04
N PRO A 324 -18.14 -39.42 -40.65
CA PRO A 324 -17.74 -39.23 -39.26
C PRO A 324 -18.30 -37.95 -38.63
N ARG A 325 -18.49 -36.88 -39.39
CA ARG A 325 -19.04 -35.60 -38.93
C ARG A 325 -20.53 -35.70 -38.63
N TYR A 326 -21.28 -36.52 -39.38
CA TYR A 326 -22.69 -36.80 -39.10
C TYR A 326 -22.84 -37.72 -37.89
N ILE A 327 -22.04 -38.79 -37.81
CA ILE A 327 -22.06 -39.70 -36.65
C ILE A 327 -21.69 -38.95 -35.36
N ALA A 328 -20.70 -38.06 -35.43
CA ALA A 328 -20.20 -37.31 -34.28
C ALA A 328 -21.21 -36.33 -33.68
N ILE A 329 -22.23 -35.87 -34.42
CA ILE A 329 -23.25 -34.95 -33.90
C ILE A 329 -24.47 -35.68 -33.30
N LEU A 330 -24.64 -36.98 -33.56
CA LEU A 330 -25.78 -37.75 -33.07
C LEU A 330 -25.76 -37.87 -31.54
N GLY A 331 -26.94 -37.72 -30.91
CA GLY A 331 -27.12 -37.87 -29.46
C GLY A 331 -26.57 -36.72 -28.60
N GLN A 332 -26.06 -35.66 -29.22
CA GLN A 332 -25.63 -34.45 -28.51
C GLN A 332 -26.82 -33.53 -28.21
N GLY A 333 -26.73 -32.74 -27.13
CA GLY A 333 -27.71 -31.69 -26.87
C GLY A 333 -27.63 -30.57 -27.92
N GLY A 334 -28.66 -29.71 -28.00
CA GLY A 334 -28.72 -28.56 -28.92
C GLY A 334 -29.46 -28.83 -30.23
N SER A 335 -29.15 -28.06 -31.28
CA SER A 335 -29.80 -28.20 -32.60
C SER A 335 -29.49 -29.57 -33.21
N PRO A 336 -30.50 -30.43 -33.45
CA PRO A 336 -30.30 -31.71 -34.10
C PRO A 336 -29.79 -31.55 -35.54
N PRO A 337 -29.19 -32.60 -36.14
CA PRO A 337 -28.71 -32.56 -37.52
C PRO A 337 -29.78 -32.13 -38.53
N LEU A 338 -31.04 -32.49 -38.26
CA LEU A 338 -32.18 -32.11 -39.09
C LEU A 338 -32.45 -30.60 -39.07
N ASP A 339 -32.34 -29.95 -37.90
CA ASP A 339 -32.51 -28.49 -37.80
C ASP A 339 -31.41 -27.75 -38.55
N LEU A 340 -30.16 -28.21 -38.39
CA LEU A 340 -29.02 -27.65 -39.14
C LEU A 340 -29.17 -27.82 -40.66
N PHE A 341 -29.81 -28.90 -41.09
CA PHE A 341 -30.16 -29.10 -42.49
C PHE A 341 -31.24 -28.13 -42.97
N TRP A 342 -32.29 -27.90 -42.18
CA TRP A 342 -33.32 -26.92 -42.52
C TRP A 342 -32.74 -25.51 -42.60
N ASP A 343 -31.86 -25.13 -41.67
CA ASP A 343 -31.13 -23.85 -41.71
C ASP A 343 -30.34 -23.72 -43.03
N ALA A 344 -29.60 -24.77 -43.42
CA ALA A 344 -28.84 -24.79 -44.66
C ALA A 344 -29.74 -24.74 -45.91
N LEU A 345 -30.88 -25.41 -45.87
CA LEU A 345 -31.87 -25.39 -46.95
C LEU A 345 -32.53 -24.02 -47.09
N GLU A 346 -32.85 -23.36 -45.98
CA GLU A 346 -33.43 -22.01 -45.98
C GLU A 346 -32.48 -21.00 -46.64
N VAL A 347 -31.18 -21.11 -46.37
CA VAL A 347 -30.16 -20.29 -47.04
C VAL A 347 -30.17 -20.48 -48.56
N GLU A 348 -30.27 -21.72 -49.05
CA GLU A 348 -30.37 -21.99 -50.50
C GLU A 348 -31.71 -21.56 -51.10
N ASP A 349 -32.81 -21.78 -50.40
CA ASP A 349 -34.14 -21.30 -50.78
C ASP A 349 -34.16 -19.78 -50.90
N GLN A 350 -33.51 -19.05 -49.98
CA GLN A 350 -33.41 -17.61 -50.00
C GLN A 350 -32.55 -17.11 -51.17
N LYS A 351 -31.41 -17.75 -51.45
CA LYS A 351 -30.60 -17.47 -52.64
C LYS A 351 -31.43 -17.66 -53.90
N PHE A 352 -32.11 -18.79 -54.03
CA PHE A 352 -32.96 -19.11 -55.17
C PHE A 352 -34.10 -18.09 -55.36
N ARG A 353 -34.79 -17.71 -54.27
CA ARG A 353 -35.85 -16.68 -54.31
C ARG A 353 -35.32 -15.33 -54.75
N THR A 354 -34.13 -14.95 -54.29
CA THR A 354 -33.50 -13.66 -54.63
C THR A 354 -33.08 -13.62 -56.10
N LEU A 355 -32.42 -14.69 -56.57
CA LEU A 355 -32.07 -14.87 -58.00
C LEU A 355 -33.32 -14.83 -58.88
N ARG A 356 -34.39 -15.53 -58.49
CA ARG A 356 -35.67 -15.51 -59.20
C ARG A 356 -36.28 -14.11 -59.25
N ARG A 357 -36.29 -13.37 -58.14
CA ARG A 357 -36.78 -11.98 -58.09
C ARG A 357 -35.96 -11.07 -59.01
N PHE A 358 -34.64 -11.18 -59.00
CA PHE A 358 -33.77 -10.41 -59.86
C PHE A 358 -34.02 -10.71 -61.35
N ALA A 359 -34.14 -11.98 -61.72
CA ALA A 359 -34.45 -12.38 -63.09
C ALA A 359 -35.80 -11.81 -63.58
N LEU A 360 -36.83 -11.84 -62.72
CA LEU A 360 -38.14 -11.25 -63.01
C LEU A 360 -38.04 -9.73 -63.19
N ALA A 361 -37.30 -9.03 -62.32
CA ALA A 361 -37.10 -7.59 -62.44
C ALA A 361 -36.36 -7.18 -63.73
N VAL A 362 -35.34 -7.93 -64.14
CA VAL A 362 -34.63 -7.70 -65.41
C VAL A 362 -35.55 -7.92 -66.61
N GLN A 363 -36.43 -8.91 -66.55
CA GLN A 363 -37.44 -9.15 -67.59
C GLN A 363 -38.44 -7.99 -67.68
N GLU A 364 -38.93 -7.48 -66.54
CA GLU A 364 -39.82 -6.31 -66.51
C GLU A 364 -39.17 -5.05 -67.06
N VAL A 365 -37.91 -4.77 -66.70
CA VAL A 365 -37.16 -3.60 -67.21
C VAL A 365 -36.87 -3.74 -68.70
N SER A 366 -36.51 -4.93 -69.19
CA SER A 366 -36.34 -5.18 -70.63
C SER A 366 -37.64 -4.93 -71.39
N LEU A 367 -38.78 -5.41 -70.88
CA LEU A 367 -40.08 -5.21 -71.51
C LEU A 367 -40.49 -3.73 -71.57
N LEU A 368 -40.06 -2.92 -70.60
CA LEU A 368 -40.30 -1.47 -70.57
C LEU A 368 -39.34 -0.65 -71.46
N GLN A 369 -38.23 -1.22 -71.92
CA GLN A 369 -37.31 -0.57 -72.87
C GLN A 369 -37.66 -0.85 -74.35
N PHE A 370 -38.52 -1.85 -74.61
CA PHE A 370 -39.03 -2.19 -75.95
C PHE A 370 -40.44 -1.65 -76.22
N LEU A 371 -41.04 -0.94 -75.26
CA LEU A 371 -42.23 -0.11 -75.39
C LEU A 371 -41.81 1.36 -75.42
#